data_AF-A0A6P0W410-F1
#
_entry.id   AF-A0A6P0W410-F1
#
_cell.length_a   1.000
_cell.length_b   1.000
_cell.length_c   1.000
_cell.angle_alpha   90.00
_cell.angle_beta   90.00
_cell.angle_gamma   90.00
#
_symmetry.space_group_name_H-M   'P 1'
#
loop_
_entity.id
_entity.type
_entity.pdbx_description
1 polymer ?
#
loop_
_entity_poly.entity_id
_entity_poly.type
_entity_poly.pdbx_seq_one_letter_code
_entity_poly.pdbx_strand_id
1 'polypeptide(L)'
;MQRIGKQDNQPQINLRGDKPPASPWLLNLFKSFDLVWDGAEVRFGVVLTGEKLVDNIDFRDQLHSFEPEAIGGEMEGAGLYVACQDKKVDWILVKSICDWADGNKEQDRNNRQQTAAQNAAQFVLGALKFTENDWQGKRGKGRQVIQNPELYKVMTDQEVVTPALAMARRTLAILEEQAAGFGKLQIPTHLTIELEEKRREVAELEARLRDGESNR
;
A
#
# COMPACT_ATOMS: atom_id res chain seq x y z
N MET A 1 -13.65 18.96 -7.33
CA MET A 1 -14.08 20.31 -7.78
C MET A 1 -12.88 21.26 -7.67
N GLN A 2 -12.70 22.21 -8.60
CA GLN A 2 -11.67 23.25 -8.49
C GLN A 2 -12.35 24.58 -8.20
N ARG A 3 -11.79 25.39 -7.31
CA ARG A 3 -12.21 26.79 -7.14
C ARG A 3 -11.15 27.69 -7.75
N ILE A 4 -11.59 28.58 -8.64
CA ILE A 4 -10.78 29.70 -9.10
C ILE A 4 -10.98 30.86 -8.11
N GLY A 5 -9.90 31.23 -7.43
CA GLY A 5 -9.85 32.37 -6.51
C GLY A 5 -8.86 33.42 -6.99
N LYS A 6 -8.64 34.45 -6.15
CA LYS A 6 -7.54 35.40 -6.30
C LYS A 6 -6.68 35.35 -5.04
N GLN A 7 -5.37 35.21 -5.21
CA GLN A 7 -4.36 35.50 -4.20
C GLN A 7 -3.42 36.55 -4.79
N ASP A 8 -3.20 37.65 -4.08
CA ASP A 8 -2.38 38.78 -4.54
C ASP A 8 -2.74 39.28 -5.96
N ASN A 9 -4.05 39.32 -6.24
CA ASN A 9 -4.64 39.73 -7.52
C ASN A 9 -4.31 38.83 -8.73
N GLN A 10 -3.64 37.69 -8.51
CA GLN A 10 -3.42 36.66 -9.52
C GLN A 10 -4.46 35.52 -9.39
N PRO A 11 -4.91 34.94 -10.51
CA PRO A 11 -5.81 33.80 -10.48
C PRO A 11 -5.10 32.58 -9.84
N GLN A 12 -5.70 32.03 -8.80
CA GLN A 12 -5.20 30.83 -8.12
C GLN A 12 -6.23 29.71 -8.21
N ILE A 13 -5.77 28.51 -8.59
CA ILE A 13 -6.57 27.29 -8.56
C ILE A 13 -6.37 26.63 -7.21
N ASN A 14 -7.46 26.49 -6.46
CA ASN A 14 -7.46 25.74 -5.21
C ASN A 14 -8.13 24.39 -5.44
N LEU A 15 -7.38 23.31 -5.19
CA LEU A 15 -7.92 21.96 -5.22
C LEU A 15 -8.94 21.80 -4.08
N ARG A 16 -10.15 21.34 -4.43
CA ARG A 16 -11.21 20.97 -3.47
C ARG A 16 -11.63 19.52 -3.65
N GLY A 17 -10.69 18.68 -4.09
CA GLY A 17 -10.90 17.24 -4.10
C GLY A 17 -10.63 16.69 -2.71
N ASP A 18 -11.39 15.67 -2.32
CA ASP A 18 -11.00 14.84 -1.19
C ASP A 18 -9.64 14.17 -1.51
N LYS A 19 -8.88 13.86 -0.46
CA LYS A 19 -7.70 12.99 -0.53
C LYS A 19 -8.05 11.65 0.14
N PRO A 20 -8.99 10.87 -0.40
CA PRO A 20 -9.44 9.66 0.26
C PRO A 20 -8.28 8.65 0.30
N PRO A 21 -7.94 8.10 1.48
CA PRO A 21 -6.96 7.03 1.54
C PRO A 21 -7.55 5.76 0.93
N ALA A 22 -6.68 4.93 0.34
CA ALA A 22 -7.01 3.54 0.05
C ALA A 22 -7.27 2.76 1.36
N SER A 23 -7.86 1.57 1.27
CA SER A 23 -8.18 0.77 2.45
C SER A 23 -6.93 0.44 3.27
N PRO A 24 -6.92 0.70 4.60
CA PRO A 24 -5.73 0.52 5.44
C PRO A 24 -5.13 -0.88 5.39
N TRP A 25 -5.97 -1.93 5.34
CA TRP A 25 -5.48 -3.30 5.30
C TRP A 25 -4.82 -3.66 3.95
N LEU A 26 -5.35 -3.13 2.84
CA LEU A 26 -4.74 -3.28 1.52
C LEU A 26 -3.42 -2.52 1.46
N LEU A 27 -3.36 -1.29 1.99
CA LEU A 27 -2.11 -0.54 2.07
C LEU A 27 -1.05 -1.29 2.88
N ASN A 28 -1.42 -1.84 4.04
CA ASN A 28 -0.49 -2.62 4.88
C ASN A 28 -0.02 -3.90 4.20
N LEU A 29 -0.91 -4.59 3.50
CA LEU A 29 -0.58 -5.76 2.69
C LEU A 29 0.48 -5.42 1.64
N PHE A 30 0.20 -4.43 0.80
CA PHE A 30 1.08 -4.07 -0.31
C PHE A 30 2.42 -3.53 0.19
N LYS A 31 2.44 -2.74 1.27
CA LYS A 31 3.68 -2.32 1.94
C LYS A 31 4.48 -3.49 2.51
N SER A 32 3.81 -4.53 3.00
CA SER A 32 4.49 -5.72 3.52
C SER A 32 5.10 -6.55 2.39
N PHE A 33 4.37 -6.69 1.28
CA PHE A 33 4.86 -7.41 0.11
C PHE A 33 6.04 -6.69 -0.55
N ASP A 34 6.02 -5.36 -0.61
CA ASP A 34 7.13 -4.54 -1.13
C ASP A 34 8.49 -4.87 -0.49
N LEU A 35 8.51 -5.29 0.79
CA LEU A 35 9.73 -5.64 1.50
C LEU A 35 10.43 -6.89 0.98
N VAL A 36 9.71 -7.75 0.26
CA VAL A 36 10.22 -8.98 -0.36
C VAL A 36 10.14 -8.93 -1.89
N TRP A 37 9.69 -7.81 -2.44
CA TRP A 37 9.56 -7.59 -3.86
C TRP A 37 10.93 -7.25 -4.46
N ASP A 38 11.27 -7.91 -5.57
CA ASP A 38 12.54 -7.76 -6.29
C ASP A 38 12.37 -7.16 -7.70
N GLY A 39 11.16 -6.71 -8.03
CA GLY A 39 10.84 -6.11 -9.33
C GLY A 39 10.99 -4.58 -9.34
N ALA A 40 10.12 -3.92 -10.11
CA ALA A 40 10.15 -2.46 -10.25
C ALA A 40 9.97 -1.74 -8.90
N GLU A 41 10.68 -0.64 -8.72
CA GLU A 41 10.61 0.18 -7.51
C GLU A 41 9.18 0.66 -7.23
N VAL A 42 8.74 0.50 -5.98
CA VAL A 42 7.40 0.88 -5.55
C VAL A 42 7.45 2.17 -4.74
N ARG A 43 6.44 3.02 -4.95
CA ARG A 43 6.23 4.26 -4.20
C ARG A 43 4.79 4.31 -3.72
N PHE A 44 4.61 4.55 -2.43
CA PHE A 44 3.30 4.79 -1.83
C PHE A 44 3.13 6.29 -1.62
N GLY A 45 2.03 6.86 -2.12
CA GLY A 45 1.81 8.30 -2.03
C GLY A 45 0.53 8.75 -2.73
N VAL A 46 0.37 10.07 -2.82
CA VAL A 46 -0.80 10.70 -3.44
C VAL A 46 -0.72 10.55 -4.95
N VAL A 47 -1.82 10.12 -5.58
CA VAL A 47 -1.96 10.07 -7.04
C VAL A 47 -3.09 11.01 -7.44
N LEU A 48 -2.80 11.93 -8.36
CA LEU A 48 -3.80 12.86 -8.90
C LEU A 48 -4.68 12.13 -9.92
N THR A 49 -5.97 12.43 -9.90
CA THR A 49 -6.94 11.88 -10.86
C THR A 49 -7.64 13.01 -11.60
N GLY A 50 -7.79 12.87 -12.92
CA GLY A 50 -8.49 13.86 -13.73
C GLY A 50 -8.78 13.41 -15.16
N GLU A 51 -9.67 14.10 -15.84
CA GLU A 51 -10.18 13.69 -17.16
C GLU A 51 -9.21 13.96 -18.33
N LYS A 52 -8.13 14.72 -18.09
CA LYS A 52 -7.20 15.13 -19.16
C LYS A 52 -6.04 14.15 -19.26
N LEU A 53 -5.75 13.72 -20.49
CA LEU A 53 -4.46 13.13 -20.82
C LEU A 53 -3.38 14.23 -20.79
N VAL A 54 -2.57 14.28 -19.74
CA VAL A 54 -1.55 15.31 -19.55
C VAL A 54 -0.29 14.97 -20.34
N ASP A 55 -0.04 15.66 -21.45
CA ASP A 55 1.17 15.52 -22.28
C ASP A 55 1.86 16.88 -22.49
N ASN A 56 2.08 17.59 -21.40
CA ASN A 56 2.65 18.93 -21.42
C ASN A 56 3.35 19.21 -20.09
N ILE A 57 4.65 19.46 -20.15
CA ILE A 57 5.50 19.60 -18.96
C ILE A 57 5.08 20.77 -18.06
N ASP A 58 4.72 21.92 -18.65
CA ASP A 58 4.30 23.11 -17.90
C ASP A 58 2.98 22.86 -17.16
N PHE A 59 2.03 22.18 -17.80
CA PHE A 59 0.76 21.81 -17.19
C PHE A 59 0.95 20.75 -16.10
N ARG A 60 1.82 19.76 -16.30
CA ARG A 60 2.18 18.78 -15.27
C ARG A 60 2.80 19.47 -14.05
N ASP A 61 3.74 20.37 -14.26
CA ASP A 61 4.44 21.08 -13.18
C ASP A 61 3.50 22.02 -12.43
N GLN A 62 2.54 22.63 -13.15
CA GLN A 62 1.45 23.36 -12.51
C GLN A 62 0.61 22.44 -11.60
N LEU A 63 0.23 21.25 -12.06
CA LEU A 63 -0.51 20.28 -11.24
C LEU A 63 0.29 19.86 -10.00
N HIS A 64 1.58 19.60 -10.14
CA HIS A 64 2.47 19.26 -9.03
C HIS A 64 2.63 20.44 -8.04
N SER A 65 2.62 21.69 -8.53
CA SER A 65 2.65 22.87 -7.64
C SER A 65 1.40 22.98 -6.76
N PHE A 66 0.26 22.44 -7.19
CA PHE A 66 -0.96 22.40 -6.40
C PHE A 66 -0.96 21.26 -5.38
N GLU A 67 -0.25 20.17 -5.68
CA GLU A 67 -0.10 19.02 -4.79
C GLU A 67 1.34 18.49 -4.81
N PRO A 68 2.24 19.07 -3.99
CA PRO A 68 3.66 18.69 -3.97
C PRO A 68 3.91 17.25 -3.49
N GLU A 69 2.96 16.64 -2.79
CA GLU A 69 3.07 15.24 -2.34
C GLU A 69 2.63 14.23 -3.43
N ALA A 70 2.14 14.70 -4.58
CA ALA A 70 1.73 13.84 -5.67
C ALA A 70 2.92 13.11 -6.29
N ILE A 71 2.83 11.78 -6.36
CA ILE A 71 3.84 10.90 -6.98
C ILE A 71 3.49 10.53 -8.43
N GLY A 72 2.30 10.92 -8.91
CA GLY A 72 1.85 10.63 -10.28
C GLY A 72 0.43 11.12 -10.56
N GLY A 73 -0.02 10.91 -11.80
CA GLY A 73 -1.35 11.28 -12.26
C GLY A 73 -1.98 10.22 -13.18
N GLU A 74 -3.30 10.08 -13.12
CA GLU A 74 -4.09 9.13 -13.91
C GLU A 74 -5.53 9.61 -14.15
N MET A 75 -6.39 8.80 -14.80
CA MET A 75 -7.70 9.25 -15.28
C MET A 75 -8.92 8.48 -14.73
N GLU A 76 -8.72 7.40 -13.95
CA GLU A 76 -9.80 6.47 -13.57
C GLU A 76 -10.09 6.42 -12.05
N GLY A 77 -9.16 6.90 -11.23
CA GLY A 77 -9.17 6.79 -9.78
C GLY A 77 -10.39 7.43 -9.12
N ALA A 78 -10.88 8.54 -9.67
CA ALA A 78 -12.13 9.15 -9.21
C ALA A 78 -13.33 8.19 -9.32
N GLY A 79 -13.43 7.47 -10.44
CA GLY A 79 -14.51 6.50 -10.67
C GLY A 79 -14.38 5.28 -9.77
N LEU A 80 -13.16 4.76 -9.61
CA LEU A 80 -12.86 3.68 -8.65
C LEU A 80 -13.31 4.06 -7.24
N TYR A 81 -12.88 5.23 -6.75
CA TYR A 81 -13.20 5.70 -5.41
C TYR A 81 -14.71 5.83 -5.21
N VAL A 82 -15.42 6.51 -6.11
CA VAL A 82 -16.87 6.70 -6.00
C VAL A 82 -17.61 5.35 -5.98
N ALA A 83 -17.27 4.44 -6.89
CA ALA A 83 -17.91 3.14 -6.97
C ALA A 83 -17.68 2.29 -5.70
N CYS A 84 -16.45 2.31 -5.16
CA CYS A 84 -16.10 1.58 -3.94
C CYS A 84 -16.73 2.22 -2.70
N GLN A 85 -16.76 3.54 -2.61
CA GLN A 85 -17.36 4.28 -1.50
C GLN A 85 -18.87 4.01 -1.41
N ASP A 86 -19.58 4.06 -2.53
CA ASP A 86 -21.03 3.80 -2.58
C ASP A 86 -21.39 2.37 -2.17
N LYS A 87 -20.51 1.42 -2.48
CA LYS A 87 -20.71 -0.01 -2.19
C LYS A 87 -20.03 -0.49 -0.92
N LYS A 88 -19.29 0.38 -0.21
CA LYS A 88 -18.46 0.04 0.95
C LYS A 88 -17.52 -1.13 0.66
N VAL A 89 -16.89 -1.10 -0.51
CA VAL A 89 -15.91 -2.09 -0.95
C VAL A 89 -14.51 -1.53 -0.72
N ASP A 90 -13.65 -2.34 -0.10
CA ASP A 90 -12.26 -1.98 0.08
C ASP A 90 -11.53 -1.83 -1.26
N TRP A 91 -10.65 -0.85 -1.36
CA TRP A 91 -9.99 -0.52 -2.62
C TRP A 91 -8.54 -0.09 -2.42
N ILE A 92 -7.75 -0.32 -3.45
CA ILE A 92 -6.39 0.21 -3.62
C ILE A 92 -6.17 0.48 -5.10
N LEU A 93 -5.44 1.55 -5.42
CA LEU A 93 -5.02 1.88 -6.77
C LEU A 93 -3.54 1.54 -6.92
N VAL A 94 -3.20 0.70 -7.90
CA VAL A 94 -1.83 0.38 -8.27
C VAL A 94 -1.62 0.74 -9.72
N LYS A 95 -0.65 1.61 -9.99
CA LYS A 95 -0.29 2.11 -11.32
C LYS A 95 1.22 1.99 -11.46
N SER A 96 1.69 1.70 -12.68
CA SER A 96 3.10 1.84 -13.04
C SER A 96 3.25 2.99 -14.03
N ILE A 97 4.37 3.68 -13.94
CA ILE A 97 4.69 4.81 -14.81
C ILE A 97 4.87 4.31 -16.24
N CYS A 98 4.06 4.81 -17.17
CA CYS A 98 4.23 4.55 -18.59
C CYS A 98 4.79 5.76 -19.35
N ASP A 99 4.76 6.97 -18.79
CA ASP A 99 5.30 8.21 -19.34
C ASP A 99 5.49 9.29 -18.25
N TRP A 100 6.18 10.39 -18.60
CA TRP A 100 6.50 11.49 -17.68
C TRP A 100 5.65 12.75 -17.87
N ALA A 101 4.61 12.66 -18.70
CA ALA A 101 3.69 13.76 -19.01
C ALA A 101 4.40 15.03 -19.53
N ASP A 102 5.46 14.84 -20.31
CA ASP A 102 6.43 15.86 -20.71
C ASP A 102 6.32 16.30 -22.18
N GLY A 103 5.33 15.79 -22.93
CA GLY A 103 5.17 16.05 -24.36
C GLY A 103 5.74 14.96 -25.26
N ASN A 104 6.30 13.88 -24.70
CA ASN A 104 6.96 12.80 -25.45
C ASN A 104 6.20 11.47 -25.38
N LYS A 105 4.89 11.49 -25.08
CA LYS A 105 4.09 10.25 -24.87
C LYS A 105 4.08 9.26 -26.03
N GLU A 106 4.32 9.69 -27.26
CA GLU A 106 4.31 8.79 -28.43
C GLU A 106 5.61 7.99 -28.61
N GLN A 107 6.71 8.39 -27.97
CA GLN A 107 8.00 7.70 -28.12
C GLN A 107 7.96 6.32 -27.47
N ASP A 108 8.08 5.23 -28.23
CA ASP A 108 8.06 3.86 -27.67
C ASP A 108 6.82 3.54 -26.82
N ARG A 109 5.69 4.20 -27.14
CA ARG A 109 4.46 4.17 -26.34
C ARG A 109 3.98 2.75 -26.02
N ASN A 110 3.92 1.89 -27.02
CA ASN A 110 3.38 0.53 -26.87
C ASN A 110 4.22 -0.31 -25.90
N ASN A 111 5.54 -0.28 -26.04
CA ASN A 111 6.43 -1.04 -25.16
C ASN A 111 6.39 -0.48 -23.74
N ARG A 112 6.46 0.84 -23.57
CA ARG A 112 6.35 1.46 -22.23
C ARG A 112 5.02 1.15 -21.54
N GLN A 113 3.91 1.22 -22.26
CA GLN A 113 2.59 0.87 -21.72
C GLN A 113 2.50 -0.62 -21.38
N GLN A 114 3.07 -1.50 -22.21
CA GLN A 114 3.12 -2.93 -21.94
C GLN A 114 3.95 -3.23 -20.69
N THR A 115 5.16 -2.68 -20.57
CA THR A 115 6.01 -2.84 -19.39
C THR A 115 5.33 -2.30 -18.14
N ALA A 116 4.71 -1.12 -18.20
CA ALA A 116 3.99 -0.55 -17.07
C ALA A 116 2.82 -1.45 -16.63
N ALA A 117 2.02 -1.93 -17.59
CA ALA A 117 0.91 -2.84 -17.29
C ALA A 117 1.43 -4.15 -16.64
N GLN A 118 2.52 -4.71 -17.17
CA GLN A 118 3.15 -5.90 -16.62
C GLN A 118 3.67 -5.68 -15.20
N ASN A 119 4.40 -4.59 -14.94
CA ASN A 119 4.92 -4.27 -13.61
C ASN A 119 3.81 -4.13 -12.58
N ALA A 120 2.76 -3.37 -12.89
CA ALA A 120 1.63 -3.19 -11.99
C ALA A 120 0.89 -4.50 -11.73
N ALA A 121 0.62 -5.29 -12.78
CA ALA A 121 -0.09 -6.56 -12.66
C ALA A 121 0.74 -7.61 -11.89
N GLN A 122 2.06 -7.68 -12.13
CA GLN A 122 2.95 -8.58 -11.41
C GLN A 122 3.03 -8.22 -9.93
N PHE A 123 3.14 -6.93 -9.59
CA PHE A 123 3.17 -6.48 -8.20
C PHE A 123 1.85 -6.81 -7.48
N VAL A 124 0.70 -6.55 -8.11
CA VAL A 124 -0.62 -6.93 -7.57
C VAL A 124 -0.74 -8.44 -7.39
N LEU A 125 -0.37 -9.23 -8.40
CA LEU A 125 -0.41 -10.68 -8.31
C LEU A 125 0.49 -11.21 -7.20
N GLY A 126 1.68 -10.64 -7.06
CA GLY A 126 2.63 -10.94 -6.00
C GLY A 126 2.05 -10.66 -4.62
N ALA A 127 1.46 -9.47 -4.42
CA ALA A 127 0.81 -9.11 -3.17
C ALA A 127 -0.36 -10.04 -2.82
N LEU A 128 -1.18 -10.43 -3.82
CA LEU A 128 -2.28 -11.38 -3.61
C LEU A 128 -1.76 -12.77 -3.22
N LYS A 129 -0.72 -13.28 -3.89
CA LYS A 129 -0.09 -14.56 -3.52
C LYS A 129 0.63 -14.51 -2.18
N PHE A 130 1.19 -13.35 -1.83
CA PHE A 130 1.76 -13.10 -0.51
C PHE A 130 0.69 -13.23 0.57
N THR A 131 -0.53 -12.73 0.31
CA THR A 131 -1.66 -13.05 1.20
C THR A 131 -1.94 -14.53 1.22
N GLU A 132 -2.04 -15.24 0.10
CA GLU A 132 -2.36 -16.68 0.13
C GLU A 132 -1.39 -17.46 1.01
N ASN A 133 -0.09 -17.16 0.95
CA ASN A 133 0.92 -17.79 1.80
C ASN A 133 0.77 -17.41 3.29
N ASP A 134 0.35 -16.18 3.61
CA ASP A 134 0.07 -15.71 4.98
C ASP A 134 -1.34 -16.11 5.48
N TRP A 135 -2.27 -16.37 4.55
CA TRP A 135 -3.70 -16.63 4.74
C TRP A 135 -3.98 -18.13 4.82
N GLN A 136 -3.16 -18.98 4.21
CA GLN A 136 -3.09 -20.43 4.50
C GLN A 136 -2.71 -20.66 5.98
N GLY A 137 -1.88 -19.81 6.58
CA GLY A 137 -1.58 -19.81 8.02
C GLY A 137 -2.76 -19.41 8.92
N LYS A 138 -3.73 -18.65 8.39
CA LYS A 138 -4.93 -18.19 9.11
C LYS A 138 -6.19 -19.04 8.86
N ARG A 139 -6.12 -20.02 7.95
CA ARG A 139 -7.26 -20.92 7.62
C ARG A 139 -7.37 -22.18 8.47
N GLY A 140 -6.76 -22.18 9.65
CA GLY A 140 -7.00 -23.15 10.73
C GLY A 140 -8.37 -22.98 11.40
N LYS A 141 -9.47 -22.96 10.64
CA LYS A 141 -10.83 -23.41 11.02
C LYS A 141 -11.79 -23.33 9.81
N GLY A 142 -11.80 -24.42 9.01
CA GLY A 142 -12.99 -24.93 8.32
C GLY A 142 -13.16 -24.62 6.82
N ARG A 143 -12.76 -25.55 5.93
CA ARG A 143 -13.62 -26.59 5.29
C ARG A 143 -12.83 -27.30 4.15
N GLN A 144 -12.73 -28.62 4.28
CA GLN A 144 -12.23 -29.71 3.40
C GLN A 144 -12.48 -29.57 1.86
N VAL A 145 -11.76 -30.16 0.86
CA VAL A 145 -10.72 -31.21 0.62
C VAL A 145 -10.10 -30.96 -0.79
N ILE A 146 -8.80 -31.22 -1.05
CA ILE A 146 -8.23 -32.11 -2.14
C ILE A 146 -6.79 -32.53 -1.74
N GLN A 147 -6.51 -33.84 -1.73
CA GLN A 147 -5.26 -34.45 -1.27
C GLN A 147 -4.23 -34.61 -2.42
N ASN A 148 -3.01 -34.10 -2.24
CA ASN A 148 -1.82 -34.57 -2.93
C ASN A 148 -0.72 -34.83 -1.87
N PRO A 149 -0.28 -36.09 -1.64
CA PRO A 149 0.54 -36.46 -0.47
C PRO A 149 2.00 -35.98 -0.48
N GLU A 150 2.53 -35.53 -1.63
CA GLU A 150 3.96 -35.23 -1.80
C GLU A 150 4.33 -33.74 -1.58
N LEU A 151 3.36 -32.85 -1.30
CA LEU A 151 3.60 -31.39 -1.19
C LEU A 151 3.73 -30.86 0.26
N TYR A 152 3.60 -31.73 1.27
CA TYR A 152 3.58 -31.31 2.68
C TYR A 152 4.86 -31.69 3.40
N LYS A 153 5.92 -30.89 3.19
CA LYS A 153 6.97 -30.81 4.21
C LYS A 153 6.43 -29.91 5.31
N VAL A 154 6.13 -30.48 6.47
CA VAL A 154 5.72 -29.70 7.66
C VAL A 154 6.87 -28.74 7.98
N MET A 155 6.65 -27.44 7.75
CA MET A 155 7.60 -26.40 8.14
C MET A 155 7.75 -26.45 9.65
N THR A 156 8.98 -26.31 10.13
CA THR A 156 9.23 -26.30 11.57
C THR A 156 8.64 -25.02 12.19
N ASP A 157 8.21 -25.08 13.45
CA ASP A 157 7.66 -23.90 14.15
C ASP A 157 8.57 -22.67 14.06
N GLN A 158 9.89 -22.88 14.00
CA GLN A 158 10.88 -21.82 13.84
C GLN A 158 10.81 -21.13 12.47
N GLU A 159 10.61 -21.87 11.37
CA GLU A 159 10.51 -21.32 10.01
C GLU A 159 9.27 -20.43 9.84
N VAL A 160 8.22 -20.65 10.63
CA VAL A 160 6.98 -19.86 10.60
C VAL A 160 7.02 -18.67 11.56
N VAL A 161 7.61 -18.83 12.75
CA VAL A 161 7.66 -17.78 13.77
C VAL A 161 8.60 -16.64 13.36
N THR A 162 9.68 -16.92 12.63
CA THR A 162 10.68 -15.90 12.28
C THR A 162 10.13 -14.81 11.34
N PRO A 163 9.44 -15.13 10.23
CA PRO A 163 8.79 -14.13 9.38
C PRO A 163 7.66 -13.36 10.08
N ALA A 164 6.84 -14.05 10.89
CA ALA A 164 5.76 -13.43 11.65
C ALA A 164 6.28 -12.43 12.70
N LEU A 165 7.34 -12.80 13.42
CA LEU A 165 7.99 -11.92 14.38
C LEU A 165 8.62 -10.69 13.70
N ALA A 166 9.23 -10.88 12.53
CA ALA A 166 9.78 -9.77 11.75
C ALA A 166 8.70 -8.78 11.31
N MET A 167 7.53 -9.28 10.87
CA MET A 167 6.37 -8.45 10.53
C MET A 167 5.83 -7.71 11.75
N ALA A 168 5.58 -8.40 12.86
CA ALA A 168 5.03 -7.81 14.08
C ALA A 168 5.93 -6.71 14.66
N ARG A 169 7.26 -6.92 14.66
CA ARG A 169 8.24 -5.89 15.09
C ARG A 169 8.22 -4.66 14.19
N ARG A 170 8.06 -4.83 12.88
CA ARG A 170 7.97 -3.71 11.92
C ARG A 170 6.67 -2.93 12.09
N THR A 171 5.53 -3.60 12.25
CA THR A 171 4.26 -2.92 12.54
C THR A 171 4.32 -2.15 13.85
N LEU A 172 4.92 -2.73 14.89
CA LEU A 172 5.13 -2.04 16.16
C LEU A 172 5.98 -0.77 16.00
N ALA A 173 7.07 -0.83 15.24
CA ALA A 173 7.93 0.33 14.99
C ALA A 173 7.17 1.49 14.30
N ILE A 174 6.29 1.19 13.35
CA ILE A 174 5.45 2.20 12.67
C ILE A 174 4.48 2.85 13.66
N LEU A 175 3.80 2.04 14.48
CA LEU A 175 2.86 2.56 15.49
C LEU A 175 3.59 3.42 16.55
N GLU A 176 4.82 3.05 16.92
CA GLU A 176 5.64 3.82 17.84
C GLU A 176 6.10 5.16 17.25
N GLU A 177 6.46 5.19 15.97
CA GLU A 177 6.78 6.43 15.24
C GLU A 177 5.56 7.36 15.15
N GLN A 178 4.39 6.80 14.81
CA GLN A 178 3.13 7.55 14.78
C GLN A 178 2.79 8.12 16.16
N ALA A 179 2.99 7.35 17.22
CA ALA A 179 2.75 7.80 18.59
C ALA A 179 3.77 8.85 19.06
N ALA A 180 5.02 8.78 18.61
CA ALA A 180 6.05 9.79 18.88
C ALA A 180 5.73 11.16 18.25
N GLY A 181 4.92 11.18 17.19
CA GLY A 181 4.37 12.41 16.61
C GLY A 181 3.37 13.13 17.52
N PHE A 182 2.83 12.45 18.54
CA PHE A 182 1.98 13.05 19.56
C PHE A 182 2.81 13.39 20.80
N GLY A 183 2.59 14.58 21.37
CA GLY A 183 3.20 14.93 22.66
C GLY A 183 2.79 13.93 23.75
N LYS A 184 3.65 13.72 24.76
CA LYS A 184 3.51 12.72 25.87
C LYS A 184 2.15 12.64 26.58
N LEU A 185 1.23 13.59 26.37
CA LEU A 185 -0.07 13.71 27.03
C LEU A 185 -1.26 13.69 26.06
N GLN A 186 -1.05 13.45 24.75
CA GLN A 186 -2.08 13.62 23.71
C GLN A 186 -2.20 12.45 22.71
N ILE A 187 -1.66 11.28 23.03
CA ILE A 187 -1.79 10.11 22.14
C ILE A 187 -3.28 9.71 22.06
N PRO A 188 -3.88 9.59 20.86
CA PRO A 188 -5.25 9.11 20.71
C PRO A 188 -5.46 7.72 21.31
N THR A 189 -6.63 7.46 21.90
CA THR A 189 -6.95 6.18 22.57
C THR A 189 -6.84 4.97 21.65
N HIS A 190 -7.29 5.09 20.39
CA HIS A 190 -7.21 3.98 19.43
C HIS A 190 -5.76 3.57 19.16
N LEU A 191 -4.85 4.54 19.00
CA LEU A 191 -3.43 4.29 18.78
C LEU A 191 -2.76 3.65 20.01
N THR A 192 -3.22 3.99 21.21
CA THR A 192 -2.75 3.38 22.46
C THR A 192 -3.13 1.89 22.52
N ILE A 193 -4.38 1.57 22.16
CA ILE A 193 -4.87 0.18 22.11
C ILE A 193 -4.08 -0.63 21.08
N GLU A 194 -3.91 -0.09 19.87
CA GLU A 194 -3.17 -0.75 18.79
C GLU A 194 -1.70 -1.02 19.16
N LEU A 195 -1.05 -0.07 19.84
CA LEU A 195 0.31 -0.25 20.36
C LEU A 195 0.38 -1.37 21.41
N GLU A 196 -0.54 -1.41 22.35
CA GLU A 196 -0.57 -2.44 23.40
C GLU A 196 -0.80 -3.84 22.81
N GLU A 197 -1.75 -3.97 21.88
CA GLU A 197 -2.02 -5.22 21.18
C GLU A 197 -0.80 -5.70 20.38
N LYS A 198 -0.15 -4.80 19.63
CA LYS A 198 1.05 -5.18 18.86
C LYS A 198 2.26 -5.49 19.71
N ARG A 199 2.46 -4.81 20.84
CA ARG A 199 3.51 -5.17 21.81
C ARG A 199 3.31 -6.58 22.36
N ARG A 200 2.06 -6.93 22.67
CA ARG A 200 1.72 -8.27 23.18
C ARG A 200 1.98 -9.34 22.12
N GLU A 201 1.57 -9.11 20.87
CA GLU A 201 1.82 -10.03 19.77
C GLU A 201 3.32 -10.27 19.52
N VAL A 202 4.14 -9.21 19.53
CA VAL A 202 5.61 -9.33 19.42
C VAL A 202 6.17 -10.18 20.57
N ALA A 203 5.77 -9.90 21.81
CA ALA A 203 6.25 -10.63 22.98
C ALA A 203 5.89 -12.13 22.93
N GLU A 204 4.68 -12.46 22.49
CA GLU A 204 4.22 -13.84 22.33
C GLU A 204 5.03 -14.57 21.24
N LEU A 205 5.29 -13.92 20.10
CA LEU A 205 6.11 -14.49 19.03
C LEU A 205 7.58 -14.68 19.45
N GLU A 206 8.15 -13.74 20.20
CA GLU A 206 9.51 -13.86 20.75
C GLU A 206 9.64 -14.98 21.79
N ALA A 207 8.61 -15.21 22.61
CA ALA A 207 8.58 -16.33 23.55
C ALA A 207 8.56 -17.67 22.79
N ARG A 208 7.68 -17.78 21.80
CA ARG A 208 7.58 -18.98 20.95
C ARG A 208 8.87 -19.29 20.19
N LEU A 209 9.60 -18.26 19.73
CA LEU A 209 10.90 -18.45 19.07
C LEU A 209 11.95 -19.00 20.05
N ARG A 210 12.01 -18.45 21.27
CA ARG A 210 12.94 -18.88 22.32
C ARG A 210 12.69 -20.32 22.79
N ASP A 211 11.42 -20.69 22.94
CA ASP A 211 11.03 -22.06 23.31
C ASP A 211 11.34 -23.07 22.20
N GLY A 212 11.22 -22.65 20.93
CA GLY A 212 11.62 -23.47 19.78
C GLY A 212 13.13 -23.65 19.63
N GLU A 213 13.94 -22.67 20.07
CA GLU A 213 15.41 -22.77 20.10
C GLU A 213 15.92 -23.62 21.28
N SER A 214 15.19 -23.65 22.41
CA SER A 214 15.58 -24.43 23.60
C SER A 214 15.28 -25.92 23.51
N ASN A 215 14.49 -26.34 22.50
CA ASN A 215 14.02 -27.73 22.31
C ASN A 215 14.75 -28.46 21.16
N ARG A 216 15.88 -27.92 20.69
CA ARG A 216 16.81 -28.52 19.73
C ARG A 216 18.08 -29.01 20.42
#